data_AF-A0AAJ1GEF9-F1
#
_entry.id   AF-A0AAJ1GEF9-F1
#
_cell.length_a   1.000
_cell.length_b   1.000
_cell.length_c   1.000
_cell.angle_alpha   90.00
_cell.angle_beta   90.00
_cell.angle_gamma   90.00
#
_symmetry.space_group_name_H-M   'P 1'
#
loop_
_entity.id
_entity.type
_entity.pdbx_description
1 polymer ?
#
loop_
_entity_poly.entity_id
_entity_poly.type
_entity_poly.pdbx_seq_one_letter_code
_entity_poly.pdbx_strand_id
1 'polypeptide(L)' 'MNDLFYKMEGRQIQKMNKVLAGVELTKAEERTLIWLAGWEESTVDNLLSVIKKAARIRADKKGGYAHK' A
#
# COMPACT_ATOMS: atom_id res chain seq x y z
N MET A 1 -25.25 12.78 3.92
CA MET A 1 -24.19 11.86 4.40
C MET A 1 -23.72 11.05 3.20
N ASN A 2 -22.61 11.42 2.55
CA ASN A 2 -21.88 10.49 1.64
C ASN A 2 -20.59 11.11 1.08
N ASP A 3 -20.54 12.44 0.93
CA ASP A 3 -19.43 13.08 0.18
C ASP A 3 -18.07 13.06 0.92
N LEU A 4 -18.09 13.06 2.26
CA LEU A 4 -16.88 12.92 3.08
C LEU A 4 -16.29 11.51 3.02
N PHE A 5 -17.13 10.47 2.97
CA PHE A 5 -16.67 9.08 2.91
C PHE A 5 -15.99 8.78 1.57
N TYR A 6 -16.60 9.18 0.44
CA TYR A 6 -16.00 9.04 -0.89
C TYR A 6 -14.69 9.83 -1.04
N LYS A 7 -14.60 11.03 -0.44
CA LYS A 7 -13.35 11.82 -0.44
C LYS A 7 -12.24 11.15 0.37
N MET A 8 -12.58 10.50 1.48
CA MET A 8 -11.61 9.75 2.29
C MET A 8 -11.14 8.48 1.56
N GLU A 9 -12.05 7.68 1.01
CA GLU A 9 -11.69 6.48 0.23
C GLU A 9 -10.80 6.83 -0.96
N GLY A 10 -11.13 7.89 -1.72
CA GLY A 10 -10.29 8.35 -2.83
C GLY A 10 -8.87 8.74 -2.41
N ARG A 11 -8.72 9.42 -1.26
CA ARG A 11 -7.41 9.75 -0.70
C ARG A 11 -6.63 8.51 -0.29
N GLN A 12 -7.29 7.52 0.30
CA GLN A 12 -6.65 6.27 0.72
C GLN A 12 -6.21 5.43 -0.48
N ILE A 13 -7.03 5.33 -1.52
CA ILE A 13 -6.66 4.66 -2.78
C ILE A 13 -5.44 5.33 -3.42
N GLN A 14 -5.42 6.67 -3.51
CA GLN A 14 -4.24 7.39 -4.02
C GLN A 14 -2.98 7.12 -3.19
N LYS A 15 -3.13 7.06 -1.87
CA LYS A 15 -2.02 6.74 -0.95
C LYS A 15 -1.50 5.32 -1.21
N MET A 16 -2.38 4.32 -1.30
CA MET A 16 -2.02 2.93 -1.60
C MET A 16 -1.32 2.82 -2.96
N ASN A 17 -1.86 3.45 -4.00
CA ASN A 17 -1.28 3.43 -5.36
C ASN A 17 0.15 4.01 -5.39
N LYS A 18 0.44 5.05 -4.59
CA LYS A 18 1.79 5.61 -4.48
C LYS A 18 2.78 4.63 -3.84
N VAL A 19 2.34 3.84 -2.86
CA VAL A 19 3.20 2.87 -2.15
C VAL A 19 3.45 1.62 -2.99
N LEU A 20 2.42 1.16 -3.68
CA LEU A 20 2.43 -0.06 -4.49
C LEU A 20 2.75 0.22 -5.97
N ALA A 21 3.24 1.43 -6.29
CA ALA A 21 3.62 1.79 -7.65
C ALA A 21 4.67 0.80 -8.19
N GLY A 22 4.38 0.20 -9.34
CA GLY A 22 5.24 -0.79 -9.98
C GLY A 22 5.11 -2.22 -9.43
N VAL A 23 4.18 -2.47 -8.50
CA VAL A 23 3.79 -3.83 -8.10
C VAL A 23 2.66 -4.27 -9.02
N GLU A 24 2.85 -5.40 -9.71
CA GLU A 24 1.77 -6.04 -10.47
C GLU A 24 0.80 -6.71 -9.47
N LEU A 25 -0.43 -6.22 -9.43
CA LEU A 25 -1.47 -6.71 -8.55
C LEU A 25 -2.41 -7.63 -9.33
N THR A 26 -2.80 -8.73 -8.71
CA THR A 26 -3.91 -9.55 -9.19
C THR A 26 -5.24 -8.84 -8.94
N LYS A 27 -6.28 -9.21 -9.70
CA LYS A 27 -7.64 -8.68 -9.49
C LYS A 27 -8.17 -8.90 -8.08
N ALA A 28 -7.73 -9.96 -7.39
CA ALA A 28 -8.09 -10.23 -6.02
C ALA A 28 -7.45 -9.22 -5.07
N GLU A 29 -6.15 -8.93 -5.24
CA GLU A 29 -5.41 -7.96 -4.45
C GLU A 29 -5.94 -6.52 -4.67
N GLU A 30 -6.26 -6.14 -5.91
CA GLU A 30 -6.89 -4.85 -6.20
C GLU A 30 -8.21 -4.68 -5.44
N ARG A 31 -9.08 -5.71 -5.46
CA ARG A 31 -10.35 -5.70 -4.72
C ARG A 31 -10.13 -5.63 -3.22
N THR A 32 -9.14 -6.34 -2.70
CA THR A 32 -8.76 -6.27 -1.29
C THR A 32 -8.28 -4.86 -0.91
N LEU A 33 -7.48 -4.20 -1.74
CA LEU A 33 -7.01 -2.84 -1.47
C LEU A 33 -8.15 -1.80 -1.54
N ILE A 34 -9.06 -1.94 -2.50
CA ILE A 34 -10.28 -1.10 -2.57
C ILE A 34 -11.10 -1.28 -1.29
N TRP A 35 -11.27 -2.52 -0.81
CA TRP A 35 -11.98 -2.78 0.44
C TRP A 35 -11.26 -2.18 1.66
N LEU A 36 -9.93 -2.30 1.73
CA LEU A 36 -9.13 -1.69 2.79
C LEU A 36 -9.19 -0.15 2.78
N ALA A 37 -9.46 0.48 1.64
CA ALA A 37 -9.58 1.93 1.53
C ALA A 37 -10.80 2.50 2.29
N GLY A 38 -11.74 1.65 2.71
CA GLY A 38 -12.85 2.03 3.59
C GLY A 38 -12.50 2.01 5.09
N TRP A 39 -11.29 1.59 5.48
CA TRP A 39 -10.87 1.51 6.88
C TRP A 39 -10.42 2.88 7.42
N GLU A 40 -10.21 2.97 8.74
CA GLU A 40 -9.64 4.18 9.36
C GLU A 40 -8.26 4.50 8.77
N GLU A 41 -7.98 5.79 8.54
CA GLU A 41 -6.72 6.25 7.95
C GLU A 41 -5.48 5.73 8.69
N SER A 42 -5.52 5.69 10.02
CA SER A 42 -4.43 5.17 10.84
C SER A 42 -4.16 3.68 10.57
N THR A 43 -5.21 2.89 10.30
CA THR A 43 -5.09 1.45 10.03
C THR A 43 -4.44 1.23 8.66
N VAL A 44 -4.88 1.98 7.65
CA VAL A 44 -4.28 1.93 6.31
C VAL A 44 -2.82 2.41 6.35
N ASP A 45 -2.51 3.48 7.08
CA ASP A 45 -1.16 4.00 7.22
C ASP A 45 -0.20 3.00 7.89
N ASN A 46 -0.67 2.33 8.93
CA ASN A 46 0.09 1.29 9.61
C ASN A 46 0.38 0.10 8.69
N LEU A 47 -0.62 -0.37 7.93
CA LEU A 47 -0.43 -1.45 6.95
C LEU A 47 0.57 -1.08 5.84
N LEU A 48 0.42 0.12 5.25
CA LEU A 48 1.33 0.61 4.22
C LEU A 48 2.75 0.79 4.75
N SER A 49 2.91 1.20 6.01
CA SER A 49 4.21 1.31 6.68
C SER A 49 4.91 -0.05 6.79
N VAL A 50 4.18 -1.10 7.18
CA VAL A 50 4.72 -2.47 7.26
C VAL A 50 5.12 -2.98 5.88
N ILE A 51 4.29 -2.77 4.85
CA ILE A 51 4.61 -3.19 3.47
C ILE A 51 5.90 -2.52 2.97
N LYS A 52 6.05 -1.20 3.17
CA LYS A 52 7.27 -0.46 2.81
C LYS A 52 8.52 -1.03 3.49
N LYS A 53 8.43 -1.32 4.79
CA LYS A 53 9.55 -1.89 5.57
C LYS A 53 9.92 -3.28 5.03
N ALA A 54 8.92 -4.13 4.77
CA ALA A 54 9.14 -5.46 4.20
C ALA A 54 9.79 -5.40 2.81
N ALA A 55 9.34 -4.47 1.95
CA ALA A 55 9.94 -4.24 0.63
C ALA A 55 11.41 -3.81 0.72
N ARG A 56 11.75 -2.87 1.63
CA ARG A 56 13.14 -2.45 1.87
C ARG A 56 14.03 -3.60 2.32
N ILE A 57 13.60 -4.36 3.32
CA ILE A 57 14.35 -5.54 3.81
C ILE A 57 14.61 -6.54 2.68
N ARG A 58 13.62 -6.76 1.80
CA ARG A 58 13.77 -7.65 0.64
C ARG A 58 14.74 -7.09 -0.41
N ALA A 59 14.74 -5.78 -0.63
CA ALA A 59 15.69 -5.11 -1.53
C ALA A 59 17.12 -5.19 -0.99
N ASP A 60 17.32 -4.89 0.29
CA ASP A 60 18.62 -4.94 0.96
C ASP A 60 19.21 -6.35 0.94
N LYS A 61 18.38 -7.38 1.18
CA LYS A 61 18.78 -8.78 1.03
C LYS A 61 19.21 -9.16 -0.40
N LYS A 62 18.64 -8.53 -1.43
CA LYS A 62 19.03 -8.75 -2.83
C LYS A 62 20.29 -7.96 -3.21
N GLY A 63 20.56 -6.81 -2.58
CA GLY A 63 21.73 -5.96 -2.83
C GLY A 63 23.03 -6.41 -2.14
N GLY A 64 22.94 -7.27 -1.11
CA GLY A 64 24.10 -7.73 -0.33
C GLY A 64 25.13 -8.61 -1.05
N TYR A 65 24.89 -8.98 -2.31
CA TYR A 65 25.85 -9.76 -3.12
C TYR A 65 26.74 -8.90 -4.04
N ALA A 66 26.53 -7.58 -4.10
CA ALA A 66 27.22 -6.69 -5.04
C ALA A 66 28.51 -6.04 -4.49
N HIS A 67 28.95 -6.41 -3.28
CA HIS A 67 30.23 -5.97 -2.72
C HIS A 67 31.05 -7.17 -2.27
N LYS A 68 31.86 -7.70 -3.19
CA LYS A 68 33.06 -8.46 -2.87
C LYS A 68 34.16 -8.06 -3.85
#